data_AF-A0A346A6T8-F1
#
_entry.id   AF-A0A346A6T8-F1
#
_cell.length_a   1.000
_cell.length_b   1.000
_cell.length_c   1.000
_cell.angle_alpha   90.00
_cell.angle_beta   90.00
_cell.angle_gamma   90.00
#
_symmetry.space_group_name_H-M   'P 1'
#
loop_
_entity.id
_entity.type
_entity.pdbx_description
1 polymer ?
#
loop_
_entity_poly.entity_id
_entity_poly.type
_entity_poly.pdbx_seq_one_letter_code
_entity_poly.pdbx_strand_id
1 'polypeptide(L)'
;VLPRTLHVDEPSSQVDWDSGAVELLSEARDWSVGEGPRRAGVSSFGITGTNAHVIVEEGDPAPETEVVGGRVGMPVVPCVVSARTEEALRARLELAASLVGDPVDVGWTLVTSRSVFAHGAVLIGGDREELVSGVPV
;
A
#
# COMPACT_ATOMS: atom_id res chain seq x y z
N VAL A 1 -7.53 10.28 2.38
CA VAL A 1 -8.98 10.41 2.11
C VAL A 1 -9.74 9.53 3.09
N LEU A 2 -10.84 10.02 3.66
CA LEU A 2 -11.83 9.23 4.36
C LEU A 2 -12.79 8.65 3.30
N PRO A 3 -12.89 7.32 3.14
CA PRO A 3 -13.69 6.71 2.09
C PRO A 3 -15.18 6.75 2.41
N ARG A 4 -16.03 6.94 1.38
CA ARG A 4 -17.49 6.92 1.57
C ARG A 4 -18.01 5.55 2.05
N THR A 5 -19.09 5.58 2.81
CA THR A 5 -19.92 4.42 3.12
C THR A 5 -20.93 4.20 2.01
N LEU A 6 -20.96 2.99 1.44
CA LEU A 6 -21.93 2.61 0.40
C LEU A 6 -23.29 2.21 1.01
N HIS A 7 -24.34 2.23 0.19
CA HIS A 7 -25.72 1.85 0.56
C HIS A 7 -26.32 2.70 1.69
N VAL A 8 -25.96 3.98 1.70
CA VAL A 8 -26.54 5.00 2.56
C VAL A 8 -27.39 5.93 1.68
N ASP A 9 -28.61 5.51 1.38
CA ASP A 9 -29.57 6.37 0.68
C ASP A 9 -30.17 7.40 1.66
N GLU A 10 -30.59 6.93 2.84
CA GLU A 10 -31.07 7.75 3.95
C GLU A 10 -30.51 7.19 5.28
N PRO A 11 -30.02 8.04 6.21
CA PRO A 11 -29.60 7.59 7.53
C PRO A 11 -30.75 6.91 8.29
N SER A 12 -30.44 5.89 9.10
CA SER A 12 -31.46 5.18 9.88
C SER A 12 -32.21 6.12 10.84
N SER A 13 -33.55 6.08 10.81
CA SER A 13 -34.42 6.82 11.74
C SER A 13 -34.40 6.28 13.17
N GLN A 14 -33.73 5.14 13.41
CA GLN A 14 -33.56 4.55 14.74
C GLN A 14 -32.38 5.15 15.50
N VAL A 15 -31.61 6.02 14.85
CA VAL A 15 -30.46 6.72 15.45
C VAL A 15 -30.79 8.21 15.44
N ASP A 16 -30.61 8.86 16.58
CA ASP A 16 -30.62 10.31 16.67
C ASP A 16 -29.23 10.82 16.26
N TRP A 17 -29.13 11.34 15.05
CA TRP A 17 -27.87 11.83 14.47
C TRP A 17 -27.53 13.24 14.94
N ASP A 18 -28.52 14.03 15.39
CA ASP A 18 -28.33 15.44 15.76
C ASP A 18 -27.77 15.60 17.18
N SER A 19 -27.98 14.62 18.07
CA SER A 19 -27.48 14.68 19.45
C SER A 19 -26.04 14.17 19.63
N GLY A 20 -25.42 13.62 18.58
CA GLY A 20 -24.11 12.98 18.62
C GLY A 20 -22.97 13.82 18.05
N ALA A 21 -21.74 13.43 18.38
CA ALA A 21 -20.52 13.93 17.71
C ALA A 21 -20.12 13.05 16.52
N VAL A 22 -21.09 12.45 15.85
CA VAL A 22 -20.89 11.48 14.75
C VAL A 22 -21.68 11.91 13.52
N GLU A 23 -21.05 11.84 12.36
CA GLU A 23 -21.65 12.12 11.07
C GLU A 23 -21.41 10.93 10.14
N LEU A 24 -22.44 10.55 9.37
CA LEU A 24 -22.31 9.47 8.40
C LEU A 24 -21.62 9.95 7.13
N LEU A 25 -20.58 9.23 6.71
CA LEU A 25 -19.74 9.62 5.58
C LEU A 25 -20.32 9.12 4.24
N SER A 26 -21.34 9.81 3.71
CA SER A 26 -21.99 9.47 2.42
C SER A 26 -21.12 9.76 1.18
N GLU A 27 -20.13 10.64 1.33
CA GLU A 27 -19.19 11.02 0.28
C GLU A 27 -17.75 10.89 0.77
N ALA A 28 -16.81 10.63 -0.14
CA ALA A 28 -15.41 10.59 0.22
C ALA A 28 -14.94 12.01 0.54
N ARG A 29 -14.23 12.18 1.65
CA ARG A 29 -13.74 13.49 2.11
C ARG A 29 -12.24 13.47 2.31
N ASP A 30 -11.58 14.61 2.14
CA ASP A 30 -10.17 14.72 2.48
C ASP A 30 -9.95 14.51 3.98
N TRP A 31 -8.90 13.76 4.30
CA TRP A 31 -8.46 13.56 5.68
C TRP A 31 -7.26 14.45 5.93
N SER A 32 -7.49 15.74 6.15
CA SER A 32 -6.42 16.70 6.42
C SER A 32 -5.71 16.40 7.75
N VAL A 33 -4.40 16.63 7.81
CA VAL A 33 -3.66 16.62 9.08
C VAL A 33 -4.11 17.85 9.89
N GLY A 34 -4.58 17.63 11.11
CA GLY A 34 -4.94 18.70 12.05
C GLY A 34 -3.77 19.06 12.96
N GLU A 35 -4.06 19.43 14.21
CA GLU A 35 -3.04 19.72 15.23
C GLU A 35 -2.27 18.48 15.75
N GLY A 36 -2.63 17.28 15.27
CA GLY A 36 -2.00 16.02 15.68
C GLY A 36 -2.16 14.91 14.64
N PRO A 37 -1.63 13.70 14.93
CA PRO A 37 -1.70 12.58 14.01
C PRO A 37 -3.15 12.18 13.76
N ARG A 38 -3.43 11.75 12.54
CA ARG A 38 -4.75 11.24 12.20
C ARG A 38 -5.06 10.00 13.05
N ARG A 39 -6.27 9.94 13.63
CA ARG A 39 -6.72 8.79 14.42
C ARG A 39 -8.07 8.27 13.93
N ALA A 40 -8.22 6.95 13.90
CA ALA A 40 -9.49 6.29 13.62
C ALA A 40 -9.77 5.17 14.62
N GLY A 41 -11.04 5.01 14.98
CA GLY A 41 -11.51 3.85 15.74
C GLY A 41 -12.03 2.77 14.81
N VAL A 42 -11.70 1.51 15.09
CA VAL A 42 -12.26 0.33 14.45
C VAL A 42 -12.97 -0.51 15.51
N SER A 43 -14.27 -0.69 15.34
CA SER A 43 -15.12 -1.48 16.25
C SER A 43 -15.61 -2.75 15.56
N SER A 44 -15.67 -3.85 16.30
CA SER A 44 -16.27 -5.11 15.87
C SER A 44 -17.10 -5.72 16.99
N PHE A 45 -18.35 -6.08 16.69
CA PHE A 45 -19.31 -6.62 17.65
C PHE A 45 -19.79 -8.00 17.18
N GLY A 46 -19.40 -9.06 17.89
CA GLY A 46 -19.73 -10.43 17.54
C GLY A 46 -21.13 -10.84 18.03
N ILE A 47 -21.79 -11.74 17.29
CA ILE A 47 -23.13 -12.24 17.62
C ILE A 47 -23.23 -12.88 19.01
N THR A 48 -22.12 -13.42 19.53
CA THR A 48 -22.02 -14.01 20.87
C THR A 48 -21.94 -12.97 21.99
N GLY A 49 -21.85 -11.68 21.66
CA GLY A 49 -21.64 -10.58 22.61
C GLY A 49 -20.18 -10.20 22.85
N THR A 50 -19.22 -10.81 22.14
CA THR A 50 -17.80 -10.43 22.23
C THR A 50 -17.54 -9.17 21.42
N ASN A 51 -16.98 -8.14 22.07
CA ASN A 51 -16.71 -6.85 21.46
C ASN A 51 -15.21 -6.57 21.42
N ALA A 52 -14.75 -5.96 20.33
CA ALA A 52 -13.38 -5.48 20.18
C ALA A 52 -13.38 -4.05 19.65
N HIS A 53 -12.48 -3.22 20.16
CA HIS A 53 -12.28 -1.85 19.72
C HIS A 53 -10.78 -1.54 19.64
N VAL A 54 -10.35 -0.97 18.52
CA VAL A 54 -8.95 -0.59 18.27
C VAL A 54 -8.91 0.87 17.85
N ILE A 55 -7.96 1.60 18.43
CA ILE A 55 -7.61 2.95 17.98
C ILE A 55 -6.35 2.83 17.12
N VAL A 56 -6.45 3.28 15.87
CA VAL A 56 -5.33 3.35 14.92
C VAL A 56 -4.89 4.80 14.81
N GLU A 57 -3.60 5.04 14.91
CA GLU A 57 -2.97 6.34 14.73
C GLU A 57 -2.04 6.30 13.52
N GLU A 58 -1.98 7.41 12.79
CA GLU A 58 -0.97 7.67 11.78
C GLU A 58 0.43 7.46 12.38
N GLY A 59 1.24 6.61 11.73
CA GLY A 59 2.62 6.39 12.16
C GLY A 59 3.47 7.63 11.95
N ASP A 60 4.56 7.74 12.71
CA ASP A 60 5.54 8.80 12.51
C ASP A 60 5.99 8.83 11.04
N PRO A 61 6.20 10.02 10.46
CA PRO A 61 6.79 10.12 9.14
C PRO A 61 8.10 9.32 9.15
N ALA A 62 8.31 8.48 8.14
CA ALA A 62 9.56 7.76 7.99
C ALA A 62 10.69 8.81 8.04
N PRO A 63 11.76 8.60 8.83
CA PRO A 63 12.83 9.56 8.92
C PRO A 63 13.32 9.82 7.50
N GLU A 64 13.30 11.09 7.07
CA GLU A 64 13.96 11.50 5.84
C GLU A 64 15.43 11.14 6.01
N THR A 65 15.81 10.00 5.45
CA THR A 65 17.21 9.62 5.41
C THR A 65 17.82 10.56 4.40
N GLU A 66 18.39 11.67 4.84
CA GLU A 66 19.23 12.50 4.00
C GLU A 66 20.30 11.58 3.41
N VAL A 67 20.16 11.29 2.12
CA VAL A 67 21.17 10.50 1.40
C VAL A 67 22.38 11.42 1.27
N VAL A 68 23.29 11.35 2.24
CA VAL A 68 24.57 12.07 2.20
C VAL A 68 25.32 11.59 0.96
N GLY A 69 25.41 12.45 -0.06
CA GLY A 69 26.02 12.13 -1.37
C GLY A 69 25.05 12.05 -2.56
N GLY A 70 23.74 12.25 -2.35
CA GLY A 70 22.72 12.16 -3.40
C GLY A 70 22.38 10.72 -3.80
N ARG A 71 21.20 10.51 -4.40
CA ARG A 71 20.85 9.21 -4.98
C ARG A 71 21.77 8.95 -6.17
N VAL A 72 22.58 7.90 -6.09
CA VAL A 72 23.38 7.46 -7.24
C VAL A 72 22.43 6.82 -8.23
N GLY A 73 22.13 7.54 -9.32
CA GLY A 73 21.43 6.95 -10.46
C GLY A 73 22.26 5.79 -10.99
N MET A 74 21.74 4.57 -10.91
CA MET A 74 22.38 3.42 -11.53
C MET A 74 21.88 3.32 -12.97
N PRO A 75 22.77 3.23 -13.97
CA PRO A 75 22.35 3.10 -15.37
C PRO A 75 21.59 1.79 -15.62
N VAL A 76 21.74 0.80 -14.73
CA VAL A 76 21.07 -0.49 -14.79
C VAL A 76 20.78 -0.94 -13.35
N VAL A 77 19.54 -1.36 -13.08
CA VAL A 77 19.13 -1.96 -11.82
C VAL A 77 18.65 -3.41 -12.04
N PRO A 78 19.20 -4.39 -11.30
CA PRO A 78 18.71 -5.77 -11.37
C PRO A 78 17.48 -5.95 -10.47
N CYS A 79 16.32 -6.18 -11.09
CA CYS A 79 15.09 -6.54 -10.40
C CYS A 79 14.96 -8.05 -10.30
N VAL A 80 15.43 -8.62 -9.18
CA VAL A 80 15.39 -10.07 -8.93
C VAL A 80 13.98 -10.49 -8.51
N VAL A 81 13.35 -11.36 -9.29
CA VAL A 81 12.01 -11.88 -9.02
C VAL A 81 12.09 -13.38 -8.84
N SER A 82 11.46 -13.91 -7.78
CA SER A 82 11.34 -15.35 -7.58
C SER A 82 9.92 -15.76 -7.17
N ALA A 83 9.59 -17.02 -7.46
CA ALA A 83 8.31 -17.64 -7.11
C ALA A 83 8.46 -19.14 -6.87
N ARG A 84 7.42 -19.73 -6.25
CA ARG A 84 7.38 -21.17 -5.97
C ARG A 84 7.05 -22.03 -7.19
N THR A 85 6.52 -21.45 -8.25
CA THR A 85 6.17 -22.11 -9.52
C THR A 85 6.52 -21.20 -10.70
N GLU A 86 6.66 -21.77 -11.89
CA GLU A 86 6.94 -21.00 -13.12
C GLU A 86 5.79 -20.06 -13.50
N GLU A 87 4.54 -20.50 -13.36
CA GLU A 87 3.36 -19.68 -13.61
C GLU A 87 3.33 -18.45 -12.68
N ALA A 88 3.60 -18.65 -11.39
CA ALA A 88 3.68 -17.56 -10.44
C ALA A 88 4.89 -16.65 -10.70
N LEU A 89 5.98 -17.17 -11.27
CA LEU A 89 7.12 -16.34 -11.68
C LEU A 89 6.70 -15.40 -12.82
N ARG A 90 5.99 -15.91 -13.83
CA ARG A 90 5.48 -15.09 -14.94
C ARG A 90 4.58 -13.96 -14.45
N ALA A 91 3.57 -14.28 -13.64
CA ALA A 91 2.67 -13.28 -13.07
C ALA A 91 3.41 -12.23 -12.20
N ARG A 92 4.47 -12.64 -11.49
CA ARG A 92 5.29 -11.71 -10.69
C ARG A 92 6.19 -10.82 -11.54
N LEU A 93 6.67 -11.30 -12.69
CA LEU A 93 7.46 -10.47 -13.62
C LEU A 93 6.59 -9.36 -14.23
N GLU A 94 5.37 -9.69 -14.64
CA GLU A 94 4.38 -8.71 -15.12
C GLU A 94 4.05 -7.67 -14.04
N LEU A 95 3.80 -8.14 -12.81
CA LEU A 95 3.54 -7.24 -11.68
C LEU A 95 4.74 -6.32 -11.41
N ALA A 96 5.97 -6.87 -11.35
CA ALA A 96 7.18 -6.11 -11.08
C ALA A 96 7.41 -5.01 -12.14
N ALA A 97 7.17 -5.31 -13.41
CA ALA A 97 7.27 -4.34 -14.50
C ALA A 97 6.18 -3.26 -14.45
N SER A 98 4.99 -3.58 -13.90
CA SER A 98 3.90 -2.61 -13.76
C SER A 98 4.10 -1.61 -12.61
N LEU A 99 5.00 -1.89 -11.66
CA LEU A 99 5.19 -1.07 -10.47
C LEU A 99 5.56 0.38 -10.83
N VAL A 100 5.06 1.30 -10.01
CA VAL A 100 5.37 2.73 -10.10
C VAL A 100 6.27 3.05 -8.90
N GLY A 101 7.51 3.44 -9.17
CA GLY A 101 8.51 3.76 -8.16
C GLY A 101 9.90 3.93 -8.77
N ASP A 102 10.85 4.39 -7.96
CA ASP A 102 12.27 4.45 -8.36
C ASP A 102 12.79 3.00 -8.57
N PRO A 103 13.33 2.67 -9.75
CA PRO A 103 13.89 1.34 -10.03
C PRO A 103 14.87 0.84 -8.95
N VAL A 104 15.68 1.74 -8.37
CA VAL A 104 16.65 1.39 -7.32
C VAL A 104 15.93 0.92 -6.05
N ASP A 105 14.89 1.66 -5.61
CA ASP A 105 14.10 1.32 -4.43
C ASP A 105 13.34 -0.01 -4.63
N VAL A 106 12.85 -0.26 -5.85
CA VAL A 106 12.18 -1.51 -6.23
C VAL A 106 13.17 -2.68 -6.21
N GLY A 107 14.31 -2.57 -6.89
CA GLY A 107 15.34 -3.60 -6.93
C GLY A 107 15.87 -3.93 -5.53
N TRP A 108 16.14 -2.91 -4.72
CA TRP A 108 16.54 -3.07 -3.32
C TRP A 108 15.49 -3.85 -2.51
N THR A 109 14.22 -3.47 -2.61
CA THR A 109 13.12 -4.14 -1.89
C THR A 109 12.97 -5.59 -2.32
N LEU A 110 13.09 -5.87 -3.61
CA LEU A 110 13.00 -7.23 -4.17
C LEU A 110 14.07 -8.17 -3.60
N VAL A 111 15.27 -7.66 -3.30
CA VAL A 111 16.36 -8.45 -2.75
C VAL A 111 16.31 -8.53 -1.22
N THR A 112 16.01 -7.42 -0.54
CA THR A 112 16.17 -7.33 0.92
C THR A 112 14.92 -7.67 1.72
N SER A 113 13.74 -7.54 1.11
CA SER A 113 12.45 -7.64 1.81
C SER A 113 11.53 -8.74 1.27
N ARG A 114 11.94 -9.45 0.21
CA ARG A 114 11.17 -10.57 -0.36
C ARG A 114 11.87 -11.89 -0.08
N SER A 115 11.08 -12.91 0.20
CA SER A 115 11.58 -14.29 0.25
C SER A 115 12.08 -14.73 -1.12
N VAL A 116 13.13 -15.55 -1.13
CA VAL A 116 13.67 -16.18 -2.32
C VAL A 116 13.08 -17.59 -2.49
N PHE A 117 12.68 -17.93 -3.71
CA PHE A 117 12.10 -19.21 -4.08
C PHE A 117 12.86 -19.88 -5.24
N ALA A 118 12.51 -21.14 -5.54
CA ALA A 118 13.23 -21.99 -6.48
C ALA A 118 13.20 -21.51 -7.94
N HIS A 119 12.10 -20.89 -8.39
CA HIS A 119 12.00 -20.34 -9.75
C HIS A 119 12.36 -18.86 -9.70
N GLY A 120 13.44 -18.47 -10.38
CA GLY A 120 13.96 -17.10 -10.36
C GLY A 120 14.22 -16.55 -11.76
N ALA A 121 14.00 -15.25 -11.92
CA ALA A 121 14.36 -14.48 -13.10
C ALA A 121 14.82 -13.08 -12.67
N VAL A 122 15.56 -12.40 -13.54
CA VAL A 122 16.06 -11.05 -13.30
C VAL A 122 15.63 -10.17 -14.47
N LEU A 123 14.88 -9.11 -14.17
CA LEU A 123 14.64 -8.02 -15.11
C LEU A 123 15.77 -7.00 -14.96
N ILE A 124 16.32 -6.54 -16.08
CA ILE A 124 17.49 -5.66 -16.10
C ILE A 124 17.09 -4.39 -16.86
N GLY A 125 17.21 -3.23 -16.21
CA GLY A 125 16.92 -1.92 -16.82
C GLY A 125 17.23 -0.77 -15.87
N GLY A 126 17.63 0.37 -16.41
CA GLY A 126 17.83 1.62 -15.68
C GLY A 126 16.54 2.42 -15.48
N ASP A 127 15.50 2.10 -16.26
CA ASP A 127 14.19 2.73 -16.15
C ASP A 127 13.04 1.73 -16.31
N ARG A 128 11.81 2.24 -16.19
CA ARG A 128 10.59 1.43 -16.25
C ARG A 128 10.35 0.83 -17.64
N GLU A 129 10.68 1.55 -18.72
CA GLU A 129 10.43 1.08 -20.08
C GLU A 129 11.32 -0.13 -20.39
N GLU A 130 12.60 -0.04 -20.00
CA GLU A 130 13.55 -1.15 -20.12
C GLU A 130 13.10 -2.37 -19.30
N LEU A 131 12.67 -2.17 -18.05
CA LEU A 131 12.17 -3.27 -17.20
C LEU A 131 10.92 -3.95 -17.76
N VAL A 132 10.01 -3.20 -18.38
CA VAL A 132 8.82 -3.74 -19.05
C VAL A 132 9.20 -4.53 -20.30
N SER A 133 10.16 -4.04 -21.09
CA SER A 133 10.62 -4.73 -22.30
C SER A 133 11.27 -6.09 -22.02
N GLY A 134 11.82 -6.26 -20.81
CA GLY A 134 12.45 -7.51 -20.37
C GLY A 134 11.48 -8.60 -19.90
N VAL A 135 10.16 -8.31 -19.82
CA VAL A 135 9.17 -9.31 -19.42
C VAL A 135 8.97 -10.32 -20.57
N PRO A 136 9.21 -11.62 -20.34
CA PRO A 136 8.99 -12.62 -21.37
C PRO A 136 7.50 -12.76 -21.70
N VAL A 137 7.19 -12.79 -23.00
CA VAL A 137 5.85 -13.08 -23.57
C VAL A 137 5.37 -14.50 -23.26
#